data_AF-A0A959NGW5-F1
#
_entry.id   AF-A0A959NGW5-F1
#
_cell.length_a   1.000
_cell.length_b   1.000
_cell.length_c   1.000
_cell.angle_alpha   90.00
_cell.angle_beta   90.00
_cell.angle_gamma   90.00
#
_symmetry.space_group_name_H-M   'P 1'
#
loop_
_entity.id
_entity.type
_entity.pdbx_description
1 polymer ?
#
loop_
_entity_poly.entity_id
_entity_poly.type
_entity_poly.pdbx_seq_one_letter_code
_entity_poly.pdbx_strand_id
1 'polypeptide(L)' 'MRLLPVGRLCAGKAAEGKYQRQKPDYIHWNPVKGGMCKLPEEYKYSSALFYETGVDNWRFLTHYMD' A
#
# COMPACT_ATOMS: atom_id res chain seq x y z
N MET A 1 5.99 39.89 -17.05
CA MET A 1 5.36 38.79 -17.81
C MET A 1 6.43 37.94 -18.45
N ARG A 2 6.69 36.72 -17.95
CA ARG A 2 7.44 35.70 -18.69
C ARG A 2 6.50 34.52 -18.89
N LEU A 3 6.09 34.29 -20.14
CA LEU A 3 5.45 33.05 -20.54
C LEU A 3 6.45 31.91 -20.34
N LEU A 4 6.07 30.89 -19.58
CA LEU A 4 6.76 29.60 -19.58
C LEU A 4 6.10 28.67 -20.60
N PRO A 5 6.88 27.88 -21.35
CA PRO A 5 6.39 27.04 -22.42
C PRO A 5 5.63 25.82 -21.89
N VAL A 6 4.60 25.48 -22.66
CA VAL A 6 3.75 24.30 -22.60
C VAL A 6 4.61 23.02 -22.51
N GLY A 7 4.22 22.08 -21.63
CA GLY A 7 4.69 20.70 -21.72
C GLY A 7 5.62 20.23 -20.59
N ARG A 8 5.09 20.15 -19.38
CA ARG A 8 5.53 19.12 -18.44
C ARG A 8 4.31 18.68 -17.63
N LEU A 9 3.65 17.62 -18.11
CA LEU A 9 2.77 16.82 -17.26
C LEU A 9 3.69 16.24 -16.19
N CYS A 10 3.86 16.95 -15.07
CA CYS A 10 4.26 16.31 -13.84
C CYS A 10 3.19 15.24 -13.60
N ALA A 11 3.54 13.97 -13.81
CA ALA A 11 2.68 12.85 -13.52
C ALA A 11 2.21 13.03 -12.08
N GLY A 12 0.97 13.51 -11.93
CA GLY A 12 0.36 13.66 -10.63
C GLY A 12 0.30 12.26 -10.06
N LYS A 13 1.07 11.99 -9.00
CA LYS A 13 0.76 10.86 -8.13
C LYS A 13 -0.72 10.99 -7.82
N ALA A 14 -1.52 10.03 -8.28
CA ALA A 14 -2.93 9.95 -7.92
C ALA A 14 -3.00 10.21 -6.41
N ALA A 15 -3.79 11.20 -6.01
CA ALA A 15 -3.98 11.49 -4.60
C ALA A 15 -4.76 10.30 -4.03
N GLU A 16 -4.03 9.27 -3.61
CA GLU A 16 -4.62 8.10 -2.97
C GLU A 16 -5.40 8.59 -1.76
N GLY A 17 -6.64 8.14 -1.62
CA GLY A 17 -7.51 8.61 -0.57
C GLY A 17 -6.81 8.41 0.76
N LYS A 18 -6.54 9.50 1.50
CA LYS A 18 -5.79 9.49 2.76
C LYS A 18 -6.23 8.38 3.71
N TYR A 19 -7.51 7.99 3.69
CA TYR A 19 -8.10 6.98 4.55
C TYR A 19 -7.90 5.53 4.09
N GLN A 20 -7.71 5.29 2.80
CA GLN A 20 -7.61 3.93 2.23
C GLN A 20 -6.33 3.23 2.67
N ARG A 21 -5.25 3.98 2.89
CA ARG A 21 -3.94 3.48 3.35
C ARG A 21 -3.84 3.35 4.87
N GLN A 22 -4.43 4.29 5.61
CA GLN A 22 -4.34 4.35 7.07
C GLN A 22 -4.80 3.06 7.77
N LYS A 23 -5.86 2.42 7.28
CA LYS A 23 -6.45 1.23 7.89
C LYS A 23 -5.62 -0.05 7.64
N PRO A 24 -5.25 -0.42 6.39
CA PRO A 24 -4.41 -1.57 6.15
C PRO A 24 -3.04 -1.46 6.82
N ASP A 25 -2.42 -0.27 6.80
CA ASP A 25 -1.16 -0.03 7.51
C ASP A 25 -1.29 -0.41 9.00
N TYR A 26 -2.34 0.05 9.68
CA TYR A 26 -2.57 -0.29 11.08
C TYR A 26 -2.71 -1.82 11.31
N ILE A 27 -3.46 -2.50 10.45
CA ILE A 27 -3.72 -3.95 10.56
C ILE A 27 -2.42 -4.74 10.33
N HIS A 28 -1.63 -4.35 9.33
CA HIS A 28 -0.36 -5.02 8.98
C HIS A 28 0.70 -4.86 10.09
N TRP A 29 0.71 -3.71 10.77
CA TRP A 29 1.63 -3.46 11.89
C TRP A 29 1.20 -4.08 13.23
N ASN A 30 -0.04 -4.53 13.37
CA ASN A 30 -0.53 -5.18 14.59
C ASN A 30 0.27 -6.43 15.02
N PRO A 31 0.58 -7.40 14.13
CA PRO A 31 1.40 -8.57 14.49
C PRO A 31 2.82 -8.20 14.93
N VAL A 32 3.39 -7.11 14.39
CA VAL A 32 4.71 -6.62 14.80
C VAL A 32 4.66 -6.02 16.20
N LYS A 33 3.64 -5.19 16.49
CA LYS A 33 3.43 -4.64 17.84
C LYS A 33 3.11 -5.72 18.87
N GLY A 34 2.46 -6.80 18.45
CA GLY A 34 2.19 -7.97 19.28
C GLY A 34 3.39 -8.91 19.47
N GLY A 35 4.55 -8.62 18.87
CA GLY A 35 5.75 -9.45 19.01
C GLY A 35 5.69 -10.79 18.27
N MET A 36 4.73 -10.98 17.34
CA MET A 36 4.60 -12.21 16.56
C MET A 36 5.60 -12.28 15.40
N CYS A 37 5.94 -11.14 14.80
CA CYS A 37 6.87 -11.03 13.66
C CYS A 37 7.71 -9.76 13.75
N LYS A 38 8.83 -9.71 13.02
CA LYS A 38 9.68 -8.50 12.96
C LYS A 38 9.21 -7.55 11.85
N LEU A 39 8.70 -8.12 10.77
CA LEU A 39 8.17 -7.39 9.61
C LEU A 39 6.70 -7.77 9.37
N PRO A 40 5.88 -6.84 8.85
CA PRO A 40 4.47 -7.12 8.55
C PRO A 40 4.30 -8.19 7.46
N GLU A 41 5.22 -8.26 6.50
CA GLU A 41 5.24 -9.22 5.39
C GLU A 41 5.52 -10.66 5.84
N GLU A 42 6.23 -10.85 6.96
CA GLU A 42 6.54 -12.17 7.51
C GLU A 42 5.31 -12.86 8.13
N TYR A 43 4.28 -12.07 8.48
CA TYR A 43 3.10 -12.60 9.13
C TYR A 43 2.21 -13.32 8.13
N LYS A 44 2.29 -14.66 8.13
CA LYS A 44 1.60 -15.58 7.20
C LYS A 44 0.08 -15.37 7.10
N TYR A 45 -0.57 -14.72 8.06
CA TYR A 45 -2.02 -14.49 8.07
C TYR A 45 -2.41 -13.03 7.77
N SER A 46 -1.50 -12.20 7.28
CA SER A 46 -1.75 -10.82 6.87
C SER A 46 -1.60 -10.66 5.37
N SER A 47 -2.44 -9.81 4.76
CA SER A 47 -2.31 -9.41 3.36
C SER A 47 -1.10 -8.50 3.08
N ALA A 48 -0.27 -8.16 4.08
CA ALA A 48 0.89 -7.30 3.91
C ALA A 48 1.82 -7.76 2.78
N LEU A 49 2.12 -9.07 2.72
CA LEU A 49 2.95 -9.63 1.65
C LEU A 49 2.35 -9.42 0.26
N PHE A 50 1.02 -9.50 0.14
CA PHE A 50 0.31 -9.27 -1.12
C PHE A 50 0.42 -7.80 -1.57
N TYR A 51 0.33 -6.84 -0.64
CA TYR A 51 0.49 -5.42 -0.96
C TYR A 51 1.93 -5.02 -1.32
N GLU A 52 2.94 -5.68 -0.72
CA GLU A 52 4.37 -5.36 -0.94
C GLU A 52 4.96 -6.10 -2.15
N THR A 53 4.63 -7.39 -2.31
CA THR A 53 5.27 -8.26 -3.31
C THR A 53 4.33 -8.73 -4.42
N GLY A 54 3.02 -8.54 -4.27
CA GLY A 54 2.00 -9.09 -5.17
C GLY A 54 1.80 -10.60 -5.05
N VAL A 55 2.47 -11.27 -4.11
CA VAL A 55 2.32 -12.72 -3.89
C VAL A 55 1.01 -13.00 -3.17
N ASP A 56 0.09 -13.67 -3.87
CA ASP A 56 -1.17 -14.14 -3.29
C ASP A 56 -1.05 -15.60 -2.82
N ASN A 57 -1.02 -15.79 -1.50
CA ASN A 57 -1.00 -17.13 -0.88
C ASN A 57 -2.38 -17.75 -0.67
N TRP A 58 -3.47 -17.00 -0.88
CA TRP A 58 -4.83 -17.41 -0.49
C TRP A 58 -5.82 -17.49 -1.64
N ARG A 59 -5.49 -16.96 -2.82
CA ARG A 59 -6.26 -17.05 -4.07
C ARG A 59 -7.62 -16.33 -4.04
N PHE A 60 -7.90 -15.56 -2.98
CA PHE A 60 -9.10 -14.74 -2.84
C PHE A 60 -8.79 -13.27 -2.54
N LEU A 61 -7.50 -12.90 -2.44
CA LEU A 61 -7.11 -11.52 -2.20
C LEU A 61 -7.25 -10.72 -3.50
N THR A 62 -7.94 -9.59 -3.41
CA THR A 62 -8.09 -8.62 -4.50
C THR A 62 -7.59 -7.27 -4.02
N HIS A 63 -6.87 -6.54 -4.87
CA HIS A 63 -6.42 -5.20 -4.53
C HIS A 63 -7.63 -4.24 -4.53
N TYR A 64 -7.72 -3.33 -3.56
CA TYR A 64 -8.89 -2.46 -3.41
C TYR A 64 -9.08 -1.42 -4.54
N MET A 65 -8.11 -1.33 -5.46
CA MET A 65 -8.13 -0.45 -6.63
C MET A 65 -8.46 -1.20 -7.93
N ASP A 66 -8.59 -2.53 -7.88
CA ASP A 66 -9.11 -3.35 -8.97
C ASP A 66 -10.64 -3.31 -8.98
#